data_AF-A0A485JBQ8-F1
#
_entry.id   AF-A0A485JBQ8-F1
#
_cell.length_a   1.000
_cell.length_b   1.000
_cell.length_c   1.000
_cell.angle_alpha   90.00
_cell.angle_beta   90.00
_cell.angle_gamma   90.00
#
_symmetry.space_group_name_H-M   'P 1'
#
loop_
_entity.id
_entity.type
_entity.pdbx_description
1 polymer ?
#
loop_
_entity_poly.entity_id
_entity_poly.type
_entity_poly.pdbx_seq_one_letter_code
_entity_poly.pdbx_strand_id
1 'polypeptide(L)' 'MKILVDENMPYARDLFSRLGEVTAVPGRPIPVAQLADADALMVRFGHESE' A
#
# COMPACT_ATOMS: atom_id res chain seq x y z
N MET A 1 8.50 2.42 -10.81
CA MET A 1 7.13 2.63 -10.30
C MET A 1 7.14 2.33 -8.82
N LYS A 2 6.74 3.29 -7.99
CA LYS A 2 6.61 3.17 -6.54
C LYS A 2 5.19 2.80 -6.19
N ILE A 3 5.02 1.61 -5.61
CA ILE A 3 3.72 1.03 -5.29
C ILE A 3 3.61 0.94 -3.76
N LEU A 4 2.65 1.66 -3.20
CA LEU A 4 2.30 1.51 -1.80
C LEU A 4 1.25 0.42 -1.66
N VAL A 5 1.45 -0.50 -0.72
CA VAL A 5 0.49 -1.56 -0.40
C VAL A 5 0.14 -1.50 1.07
N ASP A 6 -1.10 -1.79 1.42
CA ASP A 6 -1.48 -1.97 2.83
C ASP A 6 -0.68 -3.15 3.44
N GLU A 7 -0.07 -2.94 4.60
CA GLU A 7 0.74 -3.94 5.30
C GLU A 7 -0.01 -5.24 5.66
N ASN A 8 -1.34 -5.16 5.74
CA ASN A 8 -2.18 -6.32 6.04
C ASN A 8 -2.77 -6.97 4.78
N MET A 9 -2.38 -6.52 3.59
CA MET A 9 -2.80 -7.14 2.32
C MET A 9 -1.91 -8.37 2.05
N PRO A 10 -2.43 -9.61 2.15
CA PRO A 10 -1.62 -10.80 1.96
C PRO A 10 -1.14 -10.90 0.51
N TYR A 11 0.09 -11.39 0.31
CA TYR A 11 0.75 -11.59 -0.99
C TYR A 11 0.95 -10.31 -1.84
N ALA A 12 0.58 -9.12 -1.35
CA ALA A 12 0.69 -7.89 -2.13
C ALA A 12 2.12 -7.62 -2.57
N ARG A 13 3.10 -7.78 -1.66
CA ARG A 13 4.50 -7.59 -1.97
C ARG A 13 4.99 -8.52 -3.07
N ASP A 14 4.74 -9.82 -2.93
CA ASP A 14 5.17 -10.83 -3.92
C ASP A 14 4.52 -10.61 -5.29
N LEU A 15 3.23 -10.26 -5.33
CA LEU A 15 2.50 -10.01 -6.56
C LEU A 15 2.99 -8.75 -7.29
N PHE A 16 3.15 -7.64 -6.55
CA PHE A 16 3.45 -6.34 -7.14
C PHE A 16 4.96 -6.07 -7.28
N SER A 17 5.83 -6.87 -6.65
CA SER A 17 7.30 -6.76 -6.79
C SER A 17 7.79 -6.88 -8.23
N ARG A 18 7.02 -7.54 -9.09
CA ARG A 18 7.31 -7.69 -10.52
C ARG A 18 6.97 -6.44 -11.34
N LEU A 19 6.14 -5.54 -10.79
CA LEU A 19 5.69 -4.31 -11.45
C LEU A 19 6.48 -3.08 -11.01
N GLY A 20 7.15 -3.12 -9.86
CA GLY A 20 7.90 -1.99 -9.35
C GLY A 20 8.41 -2.17 -7.92
N GLU A 21 8.83 -1.06 -7.34
CA GLU A 21 9.27 -0.98 -5.94
C GLU A 21 8.03 -0.95 -5.04
N VAL A 22 7.90 -1.97 -4.18
CA VAL A 22 6.73 -2.13 -3.31
C VAL A 22 7.09 -1.79 -1.87
N THR A 23 6.35 -0.85 -1.28
CA THR A 23 6.47 -0.43 0.11
C THR A 23 5.17 -0.70 0.85
N ALA A 24 5.25 -1.48 1.94
CA ALA A 24 4.12 -1.72 2.81
C ALA A 24 3.89 -0.52 3.75
N VAL A 25 2.65 -0.07 3.87
CA VAL A 25 2.23 1.05 4.70
C VAL A 25 1.02 0.70 5.55
N PRO A 26 0.85 1.30 6.74
CA PRO A 26 -0.38 1.15 7.50
C PRO A 26 -1.57 1.66 6.67
N GLY A 27 -2.64 0.87 6.65
CA GLY A 27 -3.85 1.18 5.87
C GLY A 27 -4.60 2.40 6.38
N ARG A 28 -4.54 2.67 7.70
CA ARG A 28 -5.17 3.82 8.36
C ARG A 28 -4.38 4.20 9.63
N PRO A 29 -3.96 5.47 9.79
CA PRO A 29 -3.90 6.50 8.76
C PRO A 29 -2.81 6.20 7.72
N ILE A 30 -3.06 6.52 6.45
CA ILE A 30 -2.03 6.39 5.40
C ILE A 30 -1.06 7.58 5.52
N PRO A 31 0.26 7.36 5.58
CA PRO A 31 1.23 8.44 5.68
C PRO A 31 1.24 9.34 4.43
N VAL A 32 0.84 10.61 4.57
CA VAL A 32 0.77 11.57 3.45
C VAL A 32 2.12 11.78 2.77
N ALA A 33 3.21 11.78 3.54
CA ALA A 33 4.55 11.92 3.00
C ALA A 33 4.93 10.79 2.03
N GLN A 34 4.39 9.59 2.21
CA GLN A 34 4.64 8.48 1.31
C GLN A 34 3.76 8.54 0.05
N LEU A 35 2.55 9.08 0.17
CA LEU A 35 1.61 9.27 -0.95
C LEU A 35 2.12 10.25 -2.00
N ALA A 36 2.86 11.28 -1.58
CA ALA A 36 3.33 12.34 -2.48
C ALA A 36 4.20 11.83 -3.64
N ASP A 37 4.89 10.70 -3.44
CA ASP A 37 5.86 10.13 -4.38
C ASP A 37 5.41 8.76 -4.90
N ALA A 38 4.18 8.33 -4.58
CA ALA A 38 3.65 7.04 -4.99
C ALA A 38 2.99 7.11 -6.37
N ASP A 39 3.32 6.16 -7.24
CA ASP A 39 2.65 5.99 -8.53
C ASP A 39 1.32 5.23 -8.39
N ALA A 40 1.24 4.34 -7.39
CA ALA A 40 0.05 3.53 -7.13
C ALA A 40 -0.12 3.24 -5.63
N LEU A 41 -1.38 3.11 -5.20
CA LEU A 41 -1.77 2.74 -3.85
C LEU A 41 -2.77 1.57 -3.90
N MET A 42 -2.42 0.45 -3.28
CA MET A 42 -3.29 -0.71 -3.10
C MET A 42 -3.85 -0.72 -1.68
N VAL A 43 -5.15 -0.47 -1.55
CA VAL A 43 -5.86 -0.46 -0.26
C VAL A 43 -6.69 -1.71 -0.09
N ARG A 44 -6.85 -2.19 1.16
CA ARG A 44 -7.87 -3.20 1.46
C ARG A 44 -9.19 -2.50 1.78
N PHE A 45 -10.31 -3.14 1.45
CA PHE A 45 -11.61 -2.77 2.01
C PHE A 45 -11.64 -3.17 3.49
N GLY A 46 -11.27 -2.24 4.36
CA GLY A 46 -11.50 -2.36 5.80
C GLY A 46 -12.89 -1.84 6.13
N HIS A 47 -13.71 -2.65 6.81
CA HIS A 47 -14.87 -2.13 7.53
C HIS A 47 -14.38 -1.00 8.45
N GLU A 48 -15.10 0.13 8.53
CA GLU A 48 -14.81 1.12 9.56
C GLU A 48 -14.82 0.39 10.91
N SER A 49 -13.65 0.32 11.54
CA SER A 49 -13.54 -0.02 12.95
C SER A 49 -13.61 1.32 13.65
N GLU A 50 -14.71 1.54 14.37
CA GLU A 50 -14.87 2.63 15.34
C GLU A 50 -13.67 2.73 16.28
#